data_AF-A0A950RRE6-F1
#
_entry.id   AF-A0A950RRE6-F1
#
_cell.length_a   1.000
_cell.length_b   1.000
_cell.length_c   1.000
_cell.angle_alpha   90.00
_cell.angle_beta   90.00
_cell.angle_gamma   90.00
#
_symmetry.space_group_name_H-M   'P 1'
#
loop_
_entity.id
_entity.type
_entity.pdbx_description
1 polymer ?
#
loop_
_entity_poly.entity_id
_entity_poly.type
_entity_poly.pdbx_seq_one_letter_code
_entity_poly.pdbx_strand_id
1 'polypeptide(L)'
;MAAFDPAQDIRVLREPTVYLVGRQILDPGALDRFLRDHGVSWKTDTEVGSEELIEVAGRLCYMSFARPRPGGNEVYIRHLLEVGHGSVLEHAVWNFIFTGVSRSLTHELVRHRAGVSV
;
A
#
# COMPACT_ATOMS: atom_id res chain seq x y z
N MET A 1 -41.44 -14.14 -0.54
CA MET A 1 -40.39 -13.15 -0.23
C MET A 1 -41.12 -11.90 0.22
N ALA A 2 -40.86 -11.37 1.43
CA ALA A 2 -41.53 -10.16 1.90
C ALA A 2 -41.17 -8.98 0.99
N ALA A 3 -42.13 -8.08 0.74
CA ALA A 3 -41.92 -6.90 -0.09
C ALA A 3 -41.05 -5.87 0.67
N PHE A 4 -40.16 -5.18 -0.05
CA PHE A 4 -39.34 -4.10 0.49
C PHE A 4 -40.22 -2.90 0.90
N ASP A 5 -40.12 -2.46 2.16
CA ASP A 5 -40.73 -1.26 2.71
C ASP A 5 -39.66 -0.18 2.91
N PRO A 6 -39.57 0.85 2.05
CA PRO A 6 -38.57 1.91 2.16
C PRO A 6 -38.57 2.64 3.50
N ALA A 7 -39.70 2.71 4.22
CA ALA A 7 -39.80 3.44 5.48
C ALA A 7 -39.18 2.67 6.66
N GLN A 8 -39.11 1.34 6.57
CA GLN A 8 -38.57 0.47 7.61
C GLN A 8 -37.20 -0.12 7.22
N ASP A 9 -36.99 -0.34 5.93
CA ASP A 9 -35.82 -1.06 5.40
C ASP A 9 -34.65 -0.14 5.01
N ILE A 10 -34.87 1.18 4.89
CA ILE A 10 -33.79 2.14 4.60
C ILE A 10 -33.04 2.52 5.88
N ARG A 11 -31.75 2.15 5.92
CA ARG A 11 -30.81 2.61 6.93
C ARG A 11 -29.98 3.80 6.43
N VAL A 12 -30.10 4.95 7.08
CA VAL A 12 -29.25 6.12 6.81
C VAL A 12 -28.00 6.09 7.68
N LEU A 13 -26.83 6.03 7.04
CA LEU A 13 -25.54 6.13 7.72
C LEU A 13 -25.17 7.62 7.88
N ARG A 14 -24.93 8.06 9.12
CA ARG A 14 -24.60 9.46 9.45
C ARG A 14 -23.16 9.68 9.90
N GLU A 15 -22.45 8.60 10.19
CA GLU A 15 -21.06 8.64 10.64
C GLU A 15 -20.17 8.00 9.58
N PRO A 16 -19.01 8.61 9.27
CA PRO A 16 -18.08 8.03 8.31
C PRO A 16 -17.50 6.73 8.88
N THR A 17 -17.40 5.72 8.03
CA THR A 17 -16.69 4.46 8.33
C THR A 17 -15.78 4.11 7.17
N VAL A 18 -14.59 3.60 7.50
CA VAL A 18 -13.55 3.25 6.53
C VAL A 18 -13.22 1.77 6.69
N TYR A 19 -13.15 1.07 5.57
CA TYR A 19 -12.74 -0.33 5.51
C TYR A 19 -11.53 -0.46 4.61
N LEU A 20 -10.46 -1.05 5.11
CA LEU A 20 -9.35 -1.50 4.28
C LEU A 20 -9.72 -2.83 3.63
N VAL A 21 -9.77 -2.87 2.29
CA VAL A 21 -10.19 -4.05 1.54
C VAL A 21 -9.11 -4.66 0.66
N GLY A 22 -8.00 -3.95 0.44
CA GLY A 22 -6.90 -4.47 -0.35
C GLY A 22 -5.58 -3.78 -0.06
N ARG A 23 -4.51 -4.57 0.01
CA ARG A 23 -3.11 -4.15 0.14
C ARG A 23 -2.23 -5.21 -0.53
N GLN A 24 -1.04 -4.84 -0.97
CA GLN A 24 -0.10 -5.81 -1.57
C GLN A 24 0.47 -6.76 -0.53
N ILE A 25 0.83 -7.93 -1.03
CA ILE A 25 1.72 -8.88 -0.40
C ILE A 25 2.87 -9.16 -1.37
N LEU A 26 4.05 -9.45 -0.83
CA LEU A 26 5.15 -9.96 -1.62
C LEU A 26 4.93 -11.45 -1.90
N ASP A 27 5.32 -11.94 -3.09
CA ASP A 27 5.55 -13.37 -3.31
C ASP A 27 7.00 -13.71 -2.88
N PRO A 28 7.19 -14.35 -1.70
CA PRO A 28 8.53 -14.66 -1.20
C PRO A 28 9.25 -15.67 -2.09
N GLY A 29 8.52 -16.61 -2.73
CA GLY A 29 9.12 -17.62 -3.60
C GLY A 29 9.68 -17.02 -4.88
N ALA A 30 9.02 -15.99 -5.43
CA ALA A 30 9.53 -15.24 -6.57
C ALA A 30 10.77 -14.40 -6.22
N LEU A 31 10.75 -13.71 -5.08
CA LEU A 31 11.90 -12.93 -4.62
C LEU A 31 13.11 -13.82 -4.35
N ASP A 32 12.90 -14.95 -3.67
CA ASP A 32 13.95 -15.91 -3.37
C ASP A 32 14.61 -16.48 -4.63
N ARG A 33 13.82 -16.76 -5.68
CA ARG A 33 14.36 -17.17 -6.99
C ARG A 33 15.25 -16.08 -7.57
N PHE A 34 14.76 -14.84 -7.63
CA PHE A 34 15.52 -13.69 -8.11
C PHE A 34 16.85 -13.52 -7.36
N LEU A 35 16.83 -13.53 -6.02
CA LEU A 35 18.03 -13.36 -5.21
C LEU A 35 19.06 -14.46 -5.49
N ARG A 36 18.62 -15.72 -5.61
CA ARG A 36 19.51 -16.86 -5.97
C ARG A 36 20.10 -16.71 -7.37
N ASP A 37 19.29 -16.38 -8.37
CA ASP A 37 19.73 -16.25 -9.76
C ASP A 37 20.79 -15.14 -9.92
N HIS A 38 20.76 -14.15 -9.03
CA HIS A 38 21.75 -13.07 -8.98
C HIS A 38 22.85 -13.25 -7.92
N GLY A 39 22.89 -14.40 -7.24
CA GLY A 39 23.95 -14.72 -6.27
C GLY A 39 23.99 -13.80 -5.05
N VAL A 40 22.88 -13.16 -4.70
CA VAL A 40 22.75 -12.26 -3.54
C VAL A 40 21.84 -12.88 -2.48
N SER A 41 22.04 -12.48 -1.23
CA SER A 41 21.17 -12.85 -0.11
C SER A 41 20.75 -11.59 0.61
N TRP A 42 19.45 -11.49 0.90
CA TRP A 42 18.88 -10.35 1.60
C TRP A 42 17.63 -10.80 2.35
N LYS A 43 17.35 -10.12 3.46
CA LYS A 43 16.12 -10.21 4.24
C LYS A 43 15.80 -8.83 4.79
N THR A 44 14.52 -8.58 5.00
CA THR A 44 14.02 -7.40 5.72
C THR A 44 13.60 -7.77 7.15
N ASP A 45 13.48 -6.76 8.01
CA ASP A 45 12.98 -6.87 9.39
C ASP A 45 11.51 -6.45 9.55
N THR A 46 10.84 -6.03 8.46
CA THR A 46 9.39 -5.78 8.45
C THR A 46 8.58 -7.03 8.09
N GLU A 47 7.38 -7.15 8.67
CA GLU A 47 6.37 -8.13 8.28
C GLU A 47 5.26 -7.50 7.40
N VAL A 48 5.38 -6.20 7.09
CA VAL A 48 4.41 -5.47 6.28
C VAL A 48 4.79 -5.59 4.80
N GLY A 49 4.01 -6.36 4.04
CA GLY A 49 4.32 -6.66 2.63
C GLY A 49 4.53 -5.44 1.73
N SER A 50 3.84 -4.32 1.99
CA SER A 50 4.05 -3.06 1.25
C SER A 50 5.40 -2.42 1.55
N GLU A 51 5.86 -2.44 2.80
CA GLU A 51 7.16 -1.91 3.20
C GLU A 51 8.31 -2.77 2.65
N GLU A 52 8.11 -4.08 2.65
CA GLU A 52 9.02 -5.04 2.02
C GLU A 52 9.13 -4.79 0.51
N LEU A 53 8.01 -4.61 -0.19
CA LEU A 53 7.97 -4.29 -1.62
C LEU A 53 8.69 -2.98 -1.95
N ILE A 54 8.50 -1.93 -1.14
CA ILE A 54 9.19 -0.64 -1.30
C ILE A 54 10.70 -0.81 -1.18
N GLU A 55 11.16 -1.54 -0.16
CA GLU A 55 12.59 -1.79 0.05
C GLU A 55 13.18 -2.62 -1.09
N VAL A 56 12.50 -3.67 -1.54
CA VAL A 56 12.90 -4.48 -2.71
C VAL A 56 13.02 -3.60 -3.95
N ALA A 57 12.02 -2.75 -4.23
CA ALA A 57 12.04 -1.85 -5.38
C ALA A 57 13.21 -0.86 -5.32
N GLY A 58 13.44 -0.23 -4.17
CA GLY A 58 14.59 0.67 -3.97
C GLY A 58 15.95 -0.03 -4.12
N ARG A 59 16.06 -1.26 -3.59
CA ARG A 59 17.30 -2.04 -3.69
C ARG A 59 17.58 -2.50 -5.11
N LEU A 60 16.54 -2.85 -5.87
CA LEU A 60 16.63 -3.27 -7.26
C LEU A 60 17.25 -2.19 -8.15
N CYS A 61 16.91 -0.91 -7.94
CA CYS A 61 17.47 0.21 -8.71
C CYS A 61 19.01 0.30 -8.65
N TYR A 62 19.63 -0.20 -7.58
CA TYR A 62 21.08 -0.14 -7.35
C TYR A 62 21.72 -1.51 -7.09
N MET A 63 20.97 -2.61 -7.26
CA MET A 63 21.36 -3.98 -6.87
C MET A 63 22.01 -4.05 -5.46
N SER A 64 21.45 -3.30 -4.50
CA SER A 64 22.08 -3.06 -3.18
C SER A 64 21.70 -4.09 -2.09
N PHE A 65 21.22 -5.26 -2.49
CA PHE A 65 20.78 -6.34 -1.59
C PHE A 65 21.89 -6.83 -0.63
N ALA A 66 23.13 -6.96 -1.13
CA ALA A 66 24.26 -7.46 -0.35
C ALA A 66 24.88 -6.42 0.63
N ARG A 67 24.43 -5.16 0.59
CA ARG A 67 24.94 -4.07 1.44
C ARG A 67 23.78 -3.41 2.19
N PRO A 68 23.19 -4.09 3.19
CA PRO A 68 22.08 -3.53 3.94
C PRO A 68 22.53 -2.28 4.71
N ARG A 69 21.73 -1.22 4.65
CA ARG A 69 21.94 -0.03 5.48
C ARG A 69 21.70 -0.42 6.96
N PRO A 70 22.52 0.05 7.90
CA PRO A 70 22.22 -0.09 9.31
C PRO A 70 20.87 0.57 9.65
N GLY A 71 20.07 -0.07 10.51
CA GLY A 71 18.80 0.49 10.99
C GLY A 71 17.53 -0.11 10.38
N GLY A 72 17.63 -1.13 9.53
CA GLY A 72 16.46 -1.89 9.06
C GLY A 72 15.61 -1.17 8.02
N ASN A 73 14.43 -1.72 7.77
CA ASN A 73 13.48 -1.27 6.76
C ASN A 73 12.98 0.16 7.03
N GLU A 74 12.64 0.48 8.27
CA GLU A 74 12.12 1.81 8.65
C GLU A 74 13.12 2.92 8.27
N VAL A 75 14.40 2.74 8.62
CA VAL A 75 15.45 3.70 8.29
C VAL A 75 15.69 3.76 6.79
N TYR A 76 15.54 2.64 6.08
CA TYR A 76 15.64 2.61 4.62
C TYR A 76 14.52 3.42 3.96
N ILE A 77 13.25 3.21 4.34
CA ILE A 77 12.10 3.94 3.81
C ILE A 77 12.19 5.43 4.16
N ARG A 78 12.57 5.77 5.40
CA ARG A 78 12.78 7.17 5.79
C ARG A 78 13.83 7.85 4.92
N HIS A 79 14.92 7.15 4.62
CA HIS A 79 15.92 7.69 3.72
C HIS A 79 15.39 7.93 2.29
N LEU A 80 14.58 7.00 1.75
CA LEU A 80 13.95 7.17 0.44
C LEU A 80 13.10 8.46 0.38
N LEU A 81 12.36 8.74 1.46
CA LEU A 81 11.59 9.98 1.62
C LEU A 81 12.49 11.22 1.69
N GLU A 82 13.56 11.18 2.50
CA GLU A 82 14.51 12.29 2.67
C GLU A 82 15.18 12.71 1.36
N VAL A 83 15.52 11.74 0.51
CA VAL A 83 16.19 12.00 -0.78
C VAL A 83 15.21 12.19 -1.94
N GLY A 84 13.90 12.14 -1.68
CA GLY A 84 12.87 12.35 -2.71
C GLY A 84 12.76 11.22 -3.74
N HIS A 85 13.15 9.99 -3.39
CA HIS A 85 13.02 8.82 -4.28
C HIS A 85 11.59 8.25 -4.21
N GLY A 86 10.60 9.05 -4.61
CA GLY A 86 9.19 8.75 -4.44
C GLY A 86 8.65 7.60 -5.31
N SER A 87 9.26 7.33 -6.47
CA SER A 87 8.77 6.34 -7.43
C SER A 87 8.67 4.93 -6.85
N VAL A 88 9.56 4.56 -5.92
CA VAL A 88 9.53 3.24 -5.30
C VAL A 88 8.37 3.09 -4.29
N LEU A 89 7.83 4.20 -3.78
CA LEU A 89 6.66 4.21 -2.89
C LEU A 89 5.37 3.87 -3.64
N GLU A 90 5.34 4.07 -4.96
CA GLU A 90 4.18 3.78 -5.81
C GLU A 90 3.87 2.28 -5.95
N HIS A 91 4.80 1.41 -5.53
CA HIS A 91 4.56 -0.03 -5.46
C HIS A 91 3.61 -0.44 -4.33
N ALA A 92 3.39 0.43 -3.33
CA ALA A 92 2.41 0.23 -2.27
C ALA A 92 1.09 0.93 -2.59
N VAL A 93 0.01 0.15 -2.76
CA VAL A 93 -1.33 0.64 -3.08
C VAL A 93 -2.34 0.07 -2.10
N TRP A 94 -3.11 0.96 -1.49
CA TRP A 94 -4.13 0.62 -0.50
C TRP A 94 -5.51 0.90 -1.09
N ASN A 95 -6.43 -0.03 -0.85
CA ASN A 95 -7.80 0.03 -1.37
C ASN A 95 -8.74 0.18 -0.19
N PHE A 96 -9.50 1.28 -0.17
CA PHE A 96 -10.41 1.60 0.93
C PHE A 96 -11.85 1.70 0.43
N ILE A 97 -12.80 1.29 1.27
CA ILE A 97 -14.22 1.61 1.11
C ILE A 97 -14.58 2.65 2.16
N PHE A 98 -15.20 3.75 1.70
CA PHE A 98 -15.74 4.80 2.56
C PHE A 98 -17.26 4.74 2.55
N THR A 99 -17.89 4.67 3.72
CA THR A 99 -19.35 4.73 3.88
C THR A 99 -19.75 5.85 4.83
N GLY A 100 -20.98 6.35 4.75
CA GLY A 100 -21.46 7.41 5.65
C GLY A 100 -20.78 8.76 5.44
N VAL A 101 -20.16 8.97 4.27
CA VAL A 101 -19.54 10.24 3.88
C VAL A 101 -20.50 11.10 3.04
N SER A 102 -20.30 12.41 3.04
CA SER A 102 -21.13 13.31 2.25
C SER A 102 -20.82 13.24 0.75
N ARG A 103 -21.79 13.59 -0.08
CA ARG A 103 -21.58 13.77 -1.52
C ARG A 103 -20.60 14.91 -1.85
N SER A 104 -20.59 15.97 -1.03
CA SER A 104 -19.62 17.06 -1.19
C SER A 104 -18.19 16.55 -0.98
N LEU A 105 -17.97 15.65 -0.01
CA LEU A 105 -16.66 15.02 0.17
C LEU A 105 -16.26 14.22 -1.07
N THR A 106 -17.15 13.38 -1.61
CA THR A 106 -16.80 12.55 -2.77
C THR A 106 -16.51 13.37 -4.02
N HIS A 107 -17.14 14.54 -4.18
CA HIS A 107 -16.86 15.48 -5.29
C HIS A 107 -15.45 16.10 -5.22
N GLU A 108 -14.92 16.33 -4.01
CA GLU A 108 -13.54 16.79 -3.84
C GLU A 108 -12.55 15.62 -3.91
N LEU A 109 -12.90 14.47 -3.33
CA LEU A 109 -12.03 13.30 -3.27
C LEU A 109 -11.63 12.80 -4.67
N VAL A 110 -12.58 12.77 -5.61
CA VAL A 110 -12.33 12.33 -7.02
C VAL A 110 -11.41 13.28 -7.80
N ARG A 111 -11.04 14.44 -7.24
CA ARG A 111 -10.11 15.39 -7.87
C ARG A 111 -8.65 14.98 -7.68
N HIS A 112 -8.35 14.12 -6.71
CA HIS A 112 -7.02 13.55 -6.51
C HIS A 112 -6.78 12.45 -7.55
N ARG A 113 -6.28 12.81 -8.74
CA ARG A 113 -6.01 11.83 -9.82
C ARG A 113 -4.69 11.10 -9.68
N ALA A 114 -3.69 11.76 -9.07
CA ALA A 114 -2.38 11.18 -8.83
C ALA A 114 -2.39 10.49 -7.45
N GLY A 115 -2.04 9.21 -7.41
CA GLY A 115 -1.95 8.42 -6.17
C GLY A 115 -3.30 8.03 -5.54
N VAL A 116 -4.42 8.49 -6.09
CA VAL A 116 -5.78 8.11 -5.67
C VAL A 116 -6.59 7.80 -6.93
N SER A 117 -7.28 6.66 -6.93
CA SER A 117 -8.31 6.32 -7.91
C SER A 117 -9.59 6.06 -7.12
N VAL A 118 -10.67 6.76 -7.47
CA VAL A 118 -11.99 6.64 -6.85
C VAL A 118 -12.97 6.05 -7.85
#